data_AF-A0A524N5G2-F1
#
_entry.id   AF-A0A524N5G2-F1
#
_cell.length_a   1.000
_cell.length_b   1.000
_cell.length_c   1.000
_cell.angle_alpha   90.00
_cell.angle_beta   90.00
_cell.angle_gamma   90.00
#
_symmetry.space_group_name_H-M   'P 1'
#
loop_
_entity.id
_entity.type
_entity.pdbx_description
1 polymer ?
#
loop_
_entity_poly.entity_id
_entity_poly.type
_entity_poly.pdbx_seq_one_letter_code
_entity_poly.pdbx_strand_id
1 'polypeptide(L)'
;MSMEKFPSHIEDIANKIISIEGRATVYQAAERMLVNKIGCIIITENEVPVGIVTKSDLLSRVIVADKDPKTTEIRSIMSTPL
;
A
#
# COMPACT_ATOMS: atom_id res chain seq x y z
N MET A 1 11.89 35.51 12.77
CA MET A 1 11.71 34.34 11.90
C MET A 1 11.96 33.11 12.75
N SER A 2 10.89 32.43 13.17
CA SER A 2 11.04 31.14 13.85
C SER A 2 11.44 30.10 12.81
N MET A 3 12.56 29.42 13.01
CA MET A 3 12.92 28.25 12.21
C MET A 3 11.85 27.19 12.42
N GLU A 4 11.21 26.72 11.33
CA GLU A 4 10.44 25.49 11.39
C GLU A 4 11.38 24.37 11.82
N LYS A 5 11.04 23.74 12.95
CA LYS A 5 11.83 22.66 13.53
C LYS A 5 11.72 21.46 12.58
N PHE A 6 12.85 20.92 12.14
CA PHE A 6 12.84 19.68 11.37
C PHE A 6 12.13 18.58 12.18
N PRO A 7 11.26 17.78 11.55
CA PRO A 7 10.61 16.66 12.21
C PRO A 7 11.68 15.71 12.78
N SER A 8 11.43 15.22 13.99
CA SER A 8 12.39 14.41 14.76
C SER A 8 11.89 12.99 15.03
N HIS A 9 10.58 12.77 14.86
CA HIS A 9 9.91 11.48 14.99
C HIS A 9 9.17 11.17 13.68
N ILE A 10 9.01 9.88 13.36
CA ILE A 10 8.28 9.47 12.14
C ILE A 10 6.83 9.94 12.19
N GLU A 11 6.20 9.93 13.36
CA GLU A 11 4.86 10.47 13.57
C GLU A 11 4.70 11.94 13.19
N ASP A 12 5.78 12.73 13.19
CA ASP A 12 5.77 14.14 12.78
C ASP A 12 5.53 14.29 11.27
N ILE A 13 5.79 13.24 10.48
CA ILE A 13 5.71 13.23 9.00
C ILE A 13 4.83 12.12 8.44
N ALA A 14 4.39 11.18 9.28
CA ALA A 14 3.62 10.02 8.85
C ALA A 14 2.20 10.44 8.46
N ASN A 15 1.79 10.01 7.27
CA ASN A 15 0.40 10.08 6.87
C ASN A 15 -0.41 8.99 7.58
N LYS A 16 -1.73 9.19 7.63
CA LYS A 16 -2.68 8.16 8.08
C LYS A 16 -2.40 6.84 7.34
N ILE A 17 -2.15 5.79 8.13
CA ILE A 17 -1.95 4.44 7.59
C ILE A 17 -3.28 3.94 7.04
N ILE A 18 -3.27 3.54 5.77
CA ILE A 18 -4.39 2.89 5.11
C ILE A 18 -4.00 1.44 4.85
N SER A 19 -4.86 0.52 5.27
CA SER A 19 -4.67 -0.91 5.09
C SER A 19 -5.76 -1.53 4.20
N ILE A 20 -5.52 -2.75 3.71
CA ILE A 20 -6.49 -3.59 3.03
C ILE A 20 -6.21 -5.07 3.33
N GLU A 21 -7.25 -5.90 3.39
CA GLU A 21 -7.12 -7.34 3.64
C GLU A 21 -6.47 -8.04 2.44
N GLY A 22 -5.60 -9.02 2.71
CA GLY A 22 -4.73 -9.65 1.71
C GLY A 22 -5.44 -10.36 0.56
N ARG A 23 -6.69 -10.80 0.74
CA ARG A 23 -7.52 -11.45 -0.30
C ARG A 23 -8.27 -10.44 -1.17
N ALA A 24 -8.24 -9.15 -0.83
CA ALA A 24 -8.78 -8.12 -1.71
C ALA A 24 -8.04 -8.14 -3.05
N THR A 25 -8.73 -7.71 -4.11
CA THR A 25 -8.15 -7.69 -5.46
C THR A 25 -7.20 -6.51 -5.64
N VAL A 26 -6.27 -6.65 -6.58
CA VAL A 26 -5.40 -5.54 -7.00
C VAL A 26 -6.22 -4.32 -7.43
N TYR A 27 -7.35 -4.53 -8.10
CA TYR A 27 -8.27 -3.46 -8.48
C TYR A 27 -8.79 -2.68 -7.26
N GLN A 28 -9.28 -3.39 -6.23
CA GLN A 28 -9.76 -2.76 -4.99
C GLN A 28 -8.65 -2.00 -4.25
N ALA A 29 -7.43 -2.55 -4.25
CA ALA A 29 -6.28 -1.87 -3.67
C ALA A 29 -5.95 -0.57 -4.44
N ALA A 30 -5.94 -0.62 -5.77
CA ALA A 30 -5.68 0.54 -6.62
C ALA A 30 -6.75 1.63 -6.44
N GLU A 31 -8.04 1.26 -6.40
CA GLU A 31 -9.14 2.17 -6.12
C GLU A 31 -8.97 2.83 -4.74
N ARG A 32 -8.69 2.04 -3.70
CA ARG A 32 -8.43 2.56 -2.34
C ARG A 32 -7.23 3.50 -2.30
N MET A 33 -6.16 3.20 -3.05
CA MET A 33 -5.01 4.12 -3.17
C MET A 33 -5.38 5.46 -3.83
N LEU A 34 -6.19 5.43 -4.89
CA LEU A 34 -6.62 6.63 -5.61
C LEU A 34 -7.53 7.50 -4.75
N VAL A 35 -8.55 6.90 -4.12
CA VAL A 35 -9.50 7.61 -3.24
C VAL A 35 -8.79 8.29 -2.07
N ASN A 36 -7.81 7.61 -1.46
CA ASN A 36 -7.06 8.15 -0.32
C ASN A 36 -5.84 8.99 -0.72
N LYS A 37 -5.55 9.13 -2.03
CA LYS A 37 -4.39 9.86 -2.57
C LYS A 37 -3.04 9.36 -2.01
N ILE A 38 -2.88 8.05 -1.83
CA ILE A 38 -1.67 7.41 -1.30
C ILE A 38 -0.87 6.69 -2.41
N GLY A 39 0.43 6.50 -2.17
CA GLY A 39 1.35 5.79 -3.08
C GLY A 39 1.59 4.32 -2.72
N CYS A 40 1.21 3.92 -1.51
CA CYS A 40 1.38 2.58 -0.96
C CYS A 40 0.22 2.24 -0.04
N ILE A 41 0.02 0.94 0.21
CA ILE A 41 -1.03 0.42 1.10
C ILE A 41 -0.46 -0.72 1.93
N ILE A 42 -0.85 -0.77 3.20
CA ILE A 42 -0.50 -1.85 4.11
C ILE A 42 -1.42 -3.04 3.86
N ILE A 43 -0.86 -4.23 3.75
CA ILE A 43 -1.61 -5.47 3.60
C ILE A 43 -1.76 -6.12 4.98
N THR A 44 -2.99 -6.49 5.33
CA THR A 44 -3.30 -7.18 6.58
C THR A 44 -3.84 -8.58 6.36
N GLU A 45 -3.54 -9.47 7.30
CA GLU A 45 -4.21 -10.77 7.47
C GLU A 45 -4.73 -10.84 8.90
N ASN A 46 -6.02 -11.11 9.09
CA ASN A 46 -6.67 -11.11 10.43
C ASN A 46 -6.31 -9.86 11.26
N GLU A 47 -6.38 -8.68 10.65
CA GLU A 47 -6.03 -7.37 11.23
C GLU A 47 -4.54 -7.16 11.57
N VAL A 48 -3.69 -8.16 11.34
CA VAL A 48 -2.24 -8.06 11.54
C VAL A 48 -1.58 -7.55 10.26
N PRO A 49 -0.75 -6.49 10.30
CA PRO A 49 0.04 -6.07 9.15
C PRO A 49 1.07 -7.14 8.76
N VAL A 50 1.08 -7.55 7.49
CA VAL A 50 1.95 -8.63 6.98
C VAL A 50 2.80 -8.24 5.77
N GLY A 51 2.48 -7.12 5.11
CA GLY A 51 3.28 -6.61 4.01
C GLY A 51 2.84 -5.25 3.51
N ILE A 52 3.51 -4.77 2.48
CA ILE A 52 3.24 -3.49 1.82
C ILE A 52 3.20 -3.67 0.30
N VAL A 53 2.34 -2.90 -0.36
CA VAL A 53 2.29 -2.79 -1.83
C VAL A 53 2.38 -1.33 -2.22
N THR A 54 3.24 -1.02 -3.20
CA THR A 54 3.38 0.31 -3.81
C THR A 54 2.75 0.34 -5.19
N LYS A 55 2.52 1.55 -5.75
CA LYS A 55 2.13 1.69 -7.17
C LYS A 55 3.10 1.00 -8.13
N SER A 56 4.40 0.99 -7.83
CA SER A 56 5.41 0.31 -8.64
C SER A 56 5.24 -1.21 -8.65
N ASP A 57 4.79 -1.81 -7.54
CA ASP A 57 4.45 -3.24 -7.50
C ASP A 57 3.22 -3.55 -8.36
N LEU A 58 2.20 -2.65 -8.38
CA LEU A 58 1.05 -2.80 -9.28
C LEU A 58 1.50 -2.82 -10.74
N LEU A 59 2.36 -1.89 -11.13
CA LEU A 59 2.88 -1.81 -12.50
C LEU A 59 3.72 -3.04 -12.86
N SER A 60 4.70 -3.39 -12.03
CA SER A 60 5.67 -4.44 -12.36
C SER A 60 5.14 -5.87 -12.19
N ARG A 61 4.33 -6.14 -11.15
CA ARG A 61 3.94 -7.51 -10.78
C ARG A 61 2.54 -7.91 -11.25
N VAL A 62 1.79 -6.96 -11.83
CA VAL A 62 0.44 -7.18 -12.36
C VAL A 62 0.37 -6.76 -13.81
N ILE A 63 0.59 -5.47 -14.11
CA ILE A 63 0.45 -4.95 -15.48
C ILE A 63 1.50 -5.54 -16.43
N VAL A 64 2.78 -5.40 -16.08
CA VAL A 64 3.89 -5.95 -16.90
C VAL A 64 3.88 -7.48 -16.91
N ALA A 65 3.40 -8.10 -15.83
CA ALA A 65 3.27 -9.55 -15.70
C ALA A 65 2.00 -10.12 -16.36
N ASP A 66 1.20 -9.29 -17.04
CA ASP A 66 -0.04 -9.66 -17.75
C ASP A 66 -1.04 -10.43 -16.88
N LYS A 67 -1.19 -10.01 -15.62
CA LYS A 67 -2.18 -10.57 -14.69
C LYS A 67 -3.45 -9.73 -14.68
N ASP A 68 -4.60 -10.38 -14.52
CA ASP A 68 -5.87 -9.68 -14.36
C ASP A 68 -5.98 -9.05 -12.94
N PRO A 69 -6.05 -7.71 -12.82
CA PRO A 69 -6.14 -7.04 -11.53
C PRO A 69 -7.47 -7.27 -10.80
N LYS A 70 -8.52 -7.74 -11.49
CA LYS A 70 -9.82 -8.03 -10.88
C LYS A 70 -9.88 -9.40 -10.19
N THR A 71 -8.93 -10.28 -10.46
CA THR A 71 -8.86 -11.63 -9.89
C THR A 71 -7.57 -11.89 -9.11
N THR A 72 -6.51 -11.12 -9.35
CA THR A 72 -5.26 -11.22 -8.58
C THR A 72 -5.44 -10.67 -7.16
N GLU A 73 -5.21 -11.51 -6.15
CA GLU A 73 -5.19 -11.11 -4.74
C GLU A 73 -3.98 -10.23 -4.43
N ILE A 74 -4.19 -9.16 -3.66
CA ILE A 74 -3.17 -8.15 -3.37
C ILE A 74 -2.00 -8.71 -2.55
N ARG A 75 -2.23 -9.71 -1.69
CA ARG A 75 -1.15 -10.39 -0.94
C ARG A 75 -0.14 -11.10 -1.83
N SER A 76 -0.53 -11.49 -3.05
CA SER A 76 0.36 -12.22 -3.96
C SER A 76 1.47 -11.35 -4.57
N ILE A 77 1.35 -10.03 -4.46
CA ILE A 77 2.30 -9.07 -5.01
C ILE A 77 3.00 -8.20 -3.95
N MET A 78 2.70 -8.42 -2.67
CA MET A 78 3.29 -7.64 -1.58
C MET A 78 4.77 -7.96 -1.36
N SER A 79 5.45 -7.05 -0.68
CA SER A 79 6.74 -7.32 -0.06
C SER A 79 6.54 -7.64 1.43
N THR A 80 7.27 -8.62 1.95
CA THR A 80 7.07 -9.22 3.29
C THR A 80 8.41 -9.73 3.85
N PRO A 81 8.59 -9.81 5.19
CA PRO A 81 7.72 -9.27 6.24
C PRO A 81 7.69 -7.74 6.26
N LEU A 82 6.75 -7.18 7.03
CA LEU A 82 6.69 -5.76 7.34
C LEU A 82 7.73 -5.38 8.39
#